data_AF-A0A380EJ74-F1
#
_entry.id   AF-A0A380EJ74-F1
#
_cell.length_a   1.000
_cell.length_b   1.000
_cell.length_c   1.000
_cell.angle_alpha   90.00
_cell.angle_beta   90.00
_cell.angle_gamma   90.00
#
_symmetry.space_group_name_H-M   'P 1'
#
loop_
_entity.id
_entity.type
_entity.pdbx_description
1 polymer ?
#
loop_
_entity_poly.entity_id
_entity_poly.type
_entity_poly.pdbx_seq_one_letter_code
_entity_poly.pdbx_strand_id
1 'polypeptide(L)'
;MMKLIKNGKVLQNGELQQADILIDGKVIKQIAPAIEPSNGVDIIDAKGHFVSPGFVDVHVHLREPGGEYKETIETGTKAAARGGFTTVCPMPNTRPVPDSVEHFEALQKLIDDNAQVRVLPYASITTRQLGKELVDFPALVKEGAFAFTDDGVGVQTASMMYEGMIEAAKVNKAIVAHCEDNSLIYGGAMHEGKRSKELGIPGIPNICESVQIARDVLLAEAAGCHYHVCHVSTKESVRVIRDAKRAGIHVTAEVTPHHLLLTEDDIPGNNAIYKMNPPLRSTEDREALLEGLLDGTIDCIATDHAPHARDEKAQPMEKAPFGIVGSETAFPLLYTHFVKNGDWTLQQLVDYLTIKPCETFNLEYGTLKENGYADLTIIDLDSEQEIKGEDFLSKADNTPFIGYKVYGNPILTMVEAKLNLRGINNMQSKRYLVLEDGSFYEGYRLGSDNLTVGEIVFNTAMTGYQETISDPSYTGQIITFTYPLIGNYGINRDDFESLVLH
;
A
#
# COMPACT_ATOMS: atom_id res chain seq x y z
N MET A 1 17.66 -8.48 18.05
CA MET A 1 16.83 -9.12 19.11
C MET A 1 16.03 -10.22 18.44
N MET A 2 16.09 -11.44 18.95
CA MET A 2 15.35 -12.57 18.39
C MET A 2 13.85 -12.44 18.69
N LYS A 3 13.00 -12.85 17.75
CA LYS A 3 11.55 -12.92 17.93
C LYS A 3 11.05 -14.31 17.55
N LEU A 4 10.00 -14.78 18.19
CA LEU A 4 9.35 -16.04 17.86
C LEU A 4 7.85 -15.81 17.69
N ILE A 5 7.36 -16.02 16.46
CA ILE A 5 5.93 -16.04 16.19
C ILE A 5 5.43 -17.47 16.45
N LYS A 6 4.57 -17.62 17.46
CA LYS A 6 3.98 -18.91 17.84
C LYS A 6 2.56 -19.05 17.35
N ASN A 7 2.11 -20.29 17.19
CA ASN A 7 0.71 -20.64 16.93
C ASN A 7 0.16 -19.99 15.64
N GLY A 8 0.99 -19.81 14.62
CA GLY A 8 0.57 -19.28 13.32
C GLY A 8 0.19 -20.39 12.35
N LYS A 9 -0.59 -20.06 11.32
CA LYS A 9 -0.78 -20.93 10.15
C LYS A 9 -0.09 -20.31 8.94
N VAL A 10 0.71 -21.07 8.23
CA VAL A 10 1.39 -20.63 6.99
C VAL A 10 0.85 -21.42 5.80
N LEU A 11 0.92 -20.84 4.61
CA LEU A 11 0.57 -21.56 3.38
C LEU A 11 1.70 -22.53 3.00
N GLN A 12 1.36 -23.81 2.88
CA GLN A 12 2.26 -24.86 2.39
C GLN A 12 1.48 -25.79 1.45
N ASN A 13 1.93 -25.88 0.20
CA ASN A 13 1.27 -26.66 -0.86
C ASN A 13 -0.23 -26.30 -1.07
N GLY A 14 -0.57 -25.01 -0.95
CA GLY A 14 -1.94 -24.51 -1.15
C GLY A 14 -2.88 -24.61 0.05
N GLU A 15 -2.43 -25.17 1.17
CA GLU A 15 -3.22 -25.29 2.41
C GLU A 15 -2.57 -24.58 3.59
N LEU A 16 -3.41 -24.18 4.57
CA LEU A 16 -2.95 -23.60 5.82
C LEU A 16 -2.46 -24.68 6.78
N GLN A 17 -1.18 -24.65 7.15
CA GLN A 17 -0.55 -25.57 8.08
C GLN A 17 0.03 -24.85 9.29
N GLN A 18 -0.07 -25.49 10.46
CA GLN A 18 0.48 -24.94 11.71
C GLN A 18 2.02 -24.83 11.63
N ALA A 19 2.56 -23.64 11.90
CA ALA A 19 4.00 -23.43 12.03
C ALA A 19 4.31 -22.27 12.98
N ASP A 20 5.44 -22.40 13.67
CA ASP A 20 6.12 -21.34 14.39
C ASP A 20 7.25 -20.77 13.50
N ILE A 21 7.54 -19.47 13.66
CA ILE A 21 8.55 -18.76 12.87
C ILE A 21 9.54 -18.08 13.82
N LEU A 22 10.78 -18.53 13.81
CA LEU A 22 11.88 -17.92 14.57
C LEU A 22 12.62 -16.92 13.70
N ILE A 23 12.84 -15.73 14.24
CA ILE A 23 13.45 -14.58 13.57
C ILE A 23 14.70 -14.19 14.34
N ASP A 24 15.80 -13.98 13.61
CA ASP A 24 17.08 -13.53 14.16
C ASP A 24 17.64 -12.36 13.34
N GLY A 25 17.92 -11.25 14.00
CA GLY A 25 18.29 -10.01 13.32
C GLY A 25 17.17 -9.55 12.39
N LYS A 26 17.44 -9.48 11.08
CA LYS A 26 16.49 -9.06 10.02
C LYS A 26 15.86 -10.23 9.26
N VAL A 27 16.28 -11.47 9.55
CA VAL A 27 15.98 -12.64 8.73
C VAL A 27 15.22 -13.71 9.50
N ILE A 28 14.51 -14.55 8.77
CA ILE A 28 13.86 -15.74 9.31
C ILE A 28 14.93 -16.81 9.48
N LYS A 29 15.11 -17.26 10.72
CA LYS A 29 16.08 -18.28 11.07
C LYS A 29 15.53 -19.70 10.88
N GLN A 30 14.26 -19.92 11.21
CA GLN A 30 13.66 -21.24 11.18
C GLN A 30 12.14 -21.17 11.02
N ILE A 31 11.56 -22.09 10.25
CA ILE A 31 10.12 -22.31 10.15
C ILE A 31 9.85 -23.78 10.46
N ALA A 32 9.14 -24.08 11.55
CA ALA A 32 8.90 -25.46 11.98
C ALA A 32 7.57 -25.61 12.72
N PRO A 33 6.98 -26.82 12.81
CA PRO A 33 5.69 -27.02 13.49
C PRO A 33 5.65 -26.57 14.96
N ALA A 34 6.77 -26.68 15.67
CA ALA A 34 6.93 -26.24 17.04
C ALA A 34 8.38 -25.83 17.30
N ILE A 35 8.59 -24.62 17.83
CA ILE A 35 9.91 -24.11 18.20
C ILE A 35 9.91 -23.75 19.70
N GLU A 36 10.86 -24.34 20.44
CA GLU A 36 11.05 -24.02 21.85
C GLU A 36 11.74 -22.65 22.00
N PRO A 37 11.18 -21.72 22.81
CA PRO A 37 11.78 -20.41 22.99
C PRO A 37 13.11 -20.53 23.76
N SER A 38 14.17 -19.98 23.19
CA SER A 38 15.42 -19.76 23.93
C SER A 38 15.33 -18.51 24.81
N ASN A 39 16.27 -18.36 25.74
CA ASN A 39 16.24 -17.26 26.70
C ASN A 39 16.40 -15.88 26.00
N GLY A 40 15.56 -14.91 26.35
CA GLY A 40 15.60 -13.55 25.79
C GLY A 40 14.91 -13.36 24.43
N VAL A 41 14.12 -14.32 23.98
CA VAL A 41 13.30 -14.22 22.74
C VAL A 41 11.99 -13.49 23.03
N ASP A 42 11.66 -12.49 22.22
CA ASP A 42 10.35 -11.81 22.25
C ASP A 42 9.28 -12.69 21.57
N ILE A 43 8.26 -13.10 22.31
CA ILE A 43 7.23 -14.02 21.83
C ILE A 43 6.03 -13.24 21.31
N ILE A 44 5.63 -13.54 20.08
CA ILE A 44 4.42 -13.03 19.44
C ILE A 44 3.48 -14.21 19.24
N ASP A 45 2.37 -14.24 19.96
CA ASP A 45 1.34 -15.26 19.75
C ASP A 45 0.43 -14.85 18.59
N ALA A 46 0.48 -15.59 17.49
CA ALA A 46 -0.37 -15.38 16.32
C ALA A 46 -1.81 -15.86 16.55
N LYS A 47 -2.11 -16.57 17.65
CA LYS A 47 -3.47 -16.98 18.06
C LYS A 47 -4.23 -17.80 17.00
N GLY A 48 -3.51 -18.61 16.21
CA GLY A 48 -4.09 -19.45 15.16
C GLY A 48 -4.36 -18.73 13.84
N HIS A 49 -4.05 -17.44 13.74
CA HIS A 49 -4.24 -16.64 12.54
C HIS A 49 -3.26 -17.01 11.42
N PHE A 50 -3.59 -16.58 10.22
CA PHE A 50 -2.77 -16.77 9.04
C PHE A 50 -1.54 -15.85 9.09
N VAL A 51 -0.35 -16.41 8.85
CA VAL A 51 0.91 -15.69 8.69
C VAL A 51 1.34 -15.79 7.22
N SER A 52 1.23 -14.67 6.51
CA SER A 52 1.57 -14.52 5.09
C SER A 52 2.98 -13.94 4.94
N PRO A 53 3.68 -14.20 3.82
CA PRO A 53 4.72 -13.29 3.38
C PRO A 53 4.15 -11.87 3.29
N GLY A 54 4.97 -10.87 3.57
CA GLY A 54 4.58 -9.48 3.43
C GLY A 54 4.22 -9.16 1.98
N PHE A 55 3.11 -8.44 1.77
CA PHE A 55 2.67 -8.09 0.43
C PHE A 55 3.64 -7.08 -0.22
N VAL A 56 3.67 -7.09 -1.55
CA VAL A 56 4.52 -6.25 -2.39
C VAL A 56 3.63 -5.49 -3.37
N ASP A 57 3.60 -4.17 -3.23
CA ASP A 57 2.83 -3.28 -4.10
C ASP A 57 3.76 -2.56 -5.07
N VAL A 58 3.60 -2.83 -6.36
CA VAL A 58 4.42 -2.23 -7.41
C VAL A 58 3.87 -0.90 -7.92
N HIS A 59 2.74 -0.42 -7.38
CA HIS A 59 2.12 0.84 -7.81
C HIS A 59 1.45 1.58 -6.65
N VAL A 60 2.12 2.59 -6.11
CA VAL A 60 1.55 3.51 -5.10
C VAL A 60 1.93 4.96 -5.35
N HIS A 61 1.19 5.91 -4.78
CA HIS A 61 1.56 7.32 -4.73
C HIS A 61 1.70 7.79 -3.28
N LEU A 62 2.95 8.05 -2.85
CA LEU A 62 3.22 8.60 -1.51
C LEU A 62 3.11 10.12 -1.43
N ARG A 63 2.96 10.79 -2.58
CA ARG A 63 2.75 12.25 -2.78
C ARG A 63 3.86 13.18 -2.31
N GLU A 64 4.64 12.79 -1.30
CA GLU A 64 5.84 13.50 -0.86
C GLU A 64 7.05 13.10 -1.74
N PRO A 65 7.83 14.07 -2.25
CA PRO A 65 7.74 15.51 -2.00
C PRO A 65 6.70 16.27 -2.85
N GLY A 66 6.20 17.39 -2.30
CA GLY A 66 5.38 18.39 -2.98
C GLY A 66 3.86 18.25 -2.79
N GLY A 67 3.38 17.06 -2.46
CA GLY A 67 1.97 16.76 -2.22
C GLY A 67 1.65 16.38 -0.77
N GLU A 68 2.43 16.85 0.20
CA GLU A 68 2.44 16.40 1.61
C GLU A 68 1.07 16.53 2.28
N TYR A 69 0.24 17.49 1.86
CA TYR A 69 -1.12 17.65 2.38
C TYR A 69 -2.05 16.50 2.01
N LYS A 70 -1.79 15.80 0.89
CA LYS A 70 -2.53 14.60 0.45
C LYS A 70 -2.02 13.36 1.19
N GLU A 71 -0.70 13.19 1.24
CA GLU A 71 -0.04 12.06 1.88
C GLU A 71 1.44 12.37 2.13
N THR A 72 2.06 11.77 3.15
CA THR A 72 3.52 11.78 3.34
C THR A 72 4.08 10.37 3.21
N ILE A 73 5.40 10.23 3.05
CA ILE A 73 6.06 8.93 3.05
C ILE A 73 5.74 8.17 4.34
N GLU A 74 5.74 8.85 5.50
CA GLU A 74 5.40 8.24 6.77
C GLU A 74 3.96 7.69 6.79
N THR A 75 2.96 8.52 6.45
CA THR A 75 1.55 8.11 6.55
C THR A 75 1.17 7.08 5.50
N GLY A 76 1.66 7.23 4.26
CA GLY A 76 1.45 6.27 3.19
C GLY A 76 2.11 4.91 3.47
N THR A 77 3.30 4.88 4.07
CA THR A 77 3.95 3.62 4.45
C THR A 77 3.34 2.99 5.71
N LYS A 78 2.77 3.78 6.64
CA LYS A 78 1.92 3.26 7.72
C LYS A 78 0.64 2.61 7.17
N ALA A 79 -0.01 3.25 6.20
CA ALA A 79 -1.17 2.71 5.50
C ALA A 79 -0.82 1.40 4.77
N ALA A 80 0.33 1.35 4.08
CA ALA A 80 0.84 0.13 3.46
C ALA A 80 1.04 -0.99 4.49
N ALA A 81 1.73 -0.71 5.61
CA ALA A 81 1.90 -1.68 6.69
C ALA A 81 0.56 -2.16 7.24
N ARG A 82 -0.44 -1.27 7.40
CA ARG A 82 -1.79 -1.65 7.83
C ARG A 82 -2.50 -2.56 6.83
N GLY A 83 -2.25 -2.38 5.54
CA GLY A 83 -2.70 -3.26 4.47
C GLY A 83 -1.99 -4.61 4.39
N GLY A 84 -0.93 -4.84 5.19
CA GLY A 84 -0.10 -6.04 5.13
C GLY A 84 1.07 -5.96 4.14
N PHE A 85 1.27 -4.79 3.50
CA PHE A 85 2.38 -4.54 2.61
C PHE A 85 3.66 -4.28 3.38
N THR A 86 4.76 -4.87 2.90
CA THR A 86 6.11 -4.72 3.47
C THR A 86 7.08 -4.07 2.49
N THR A 87 6.72 -4.06 1.20
CA THR A 87 7.45 -3.38 0.13
C THR A 87 6.46 -2.64 -0.75
N VAL A 88 6.73 -1.37 -1.03
CA VAL A 88 5.93 -0.54 -1.95
C VAL A 88 6.82 0.20 -2.93
N CYS A 89 6.34 0.44 -4.14
CA CYS A 89 7.10 1.09 -5.22
C CYS A 89 6.40 2.41 -5.62
N PRO A 90 6.82 3.58 -5.09
CA PRO A 90 6.13 4.83 -5.32
C PRO A 90 6.42 5.43 -6.70
N MET A 91 5.36 5.88 -7.36
CA MET A 91 5.40 6.52 -8.67
C MET A 91 6.09 7.91 -8.63
N PRO A 92 6.71 8.35 -9.75
CA PRO A 92 7.59 9.52 -9.79
C PRO A 92 6.85 10.85 -10.00
N ASN A 93 5.52 10.88 -9.95
CA ASN A 93 4.72 12.08 -10.19
C ASN A 93 4.64 13.04 -8.98
N THR A 94 5.80 13.25 -8.34
CA THR A 94 6.04 14.15 -7.21
C THR A 94 6.64 15.47 -7.68
N ARG A 95 6.88 16.39 -6.73
CA ARG A 95 7.60 17.64 -7.01
C ARG A 95 8.66 17.89 -5.92
N PRO A 96 9.96 17.80 -6.24
CA PRO A 96 10.53 17.46 -7.56
C PRO A 96 10.20 16.02 -8.01
N VAL A 97 10.26 15.80 -9.32
CA VAL A 97 10.22 14.47 -9.94
C VAL A 97 11.59 13.81 -9.70
N PRO A 98 11.67 12.51 -9.39
CA PRO A 98 12.94 11.79 -9.31
C PRO A 98 13.47 11.53 -10.74
N ASP A 99 14.07 12.56 -11.33
CA ASP A 99 14.55 12.59 -12.73
C ASP A 99 16.05 12.88 -12.87
N SER A 100 16.73 13.04 -11.73
CA SER A 100 18.17 13.33 -11.62
C SER A 100 18.72 12.75 -10.33
N VAL A 101 20.04 12.57 -10.26
CA VAL A 101 20.75 12.06 -9.06
C VAL A 101 20.40 12.90 -7.83
N GLU A 102 20.44 14.23 -7.94
CA GLU A 102 20.12 15.15 -6.84
C GLU A 102 18.72 14.90 -6.27
N HIS A 103 17.72 14.75 -7.14
CA HIS A 103 16.34 14.52 -6.71
C HIS A 103 16.15 13.11 -6.14
N PHE A 104 16.86 12.12 -6.68
CA PHE A 104 16.84 10.75 -6.16
C PHE A 104 17.49 10.64 -4.77
N GLU A 105 18.67 11.24 -4.56
CA GLU A 105 19.34 11.27 -3.26
C GLU A 105 18.47 11.96 -2.20
N ALA A 106 17.81 13.07 -2.56
CA ALA A 106 16.88 13.76 -1.67
C ALA A 106 15.67 12.88 -1.31
N LEU A 107 15.10 12.16 -2.28
CA LEU A 107 14.00 11.22 -2.06
C LEU A 107 14.43 10.04 -1.17
N GLN A 108 15.61 9.47 -1.40
CA GLN A 108 16.14 8.38 -0.58
C GLN A 108 16.35 8.82 0.86
N LYS A 109 16.84 10.03 1.08
CA LYS A 109 16.94 10.59 2.42
C LYS A 109 15.58 10.67 3.11
N LEU A 110 14.53 11.12 2.41
CA LEU A 110 13.18 11.14 2.96
C LEU A 110 12.65 9.73 3.25
N ILE A 111 12.97 8.74 2.42
CA ILE A 111 12.65 7.33 2.66
C ILE A 111 13.34 6.83 3.93
N ASP A 112 14.64 7.06 4.07
CA ASP A 112 15.42 6.63 5.24
C ASP A 112 14.89 7.23 6.54
N ASP A 113 14.50 8.51 6.51
CA ASP A 113 14.07 9.26 7.68
C ASP A 113 12.62 8.95 8.09
N ASN A 114 11.75 8.56 7.14
CA ASN A 114 10.29 8.53 7.37
C ASN A 114 9.59 7.20 7.04
N ALA A 115 10.16 6.34 6.20
CA ALA A 115 9.46 5.14 5.72
C ALA A 115 9.30 4.08 6.82
N GLN A 116 8.07 3.54 6.92
CA GLN A 116 7.72 2.45 7.83
C GLN A 116 7.70 1.08 7.14
N VAL A 117 7.90 1.01 5.83
CA VAL A 117 8.06 -0.22 5.06
C VAL A 117 9.20 -0.04 4.06
N ARG A 118 9.61 -1.10 3.34
CA ARG A 118 10.57 -0.95 2.25
C ARG A 118 9.94 -0.13 1.13
N VAL A 119 10.69 0.86 0.63
CA VAL A 119 10.25 1.73 -0.46
C VAL A 119 11.26 1.63 -1.61
N LEU A 120 10.79 1.22 -2.79
CA LEU A 120 11.61 1.08 -4.00
C LEU A 120 11.16 2.13 -5.03
N PRO A 121 11.76 3.34 -5.04
CA PRO A 121 11.25 4.45 -5.84
C PRO A 121 11.43 4.23 -7.34
N TYR A 122 10.40 4.54 -8.11
CA TYR A 122 10.50 4.67 -9.56
C TYR A 122 11.30 5.93 -9.94
N ALA A 123 11.99 5.86 -11.07
CA ALA A 123 12.50 7.01 -11.79
C ALA A 123 11.50 7.46 -12.86
N SER A 124 11.52 8.73 -13.22
CA SER A 124 10.86 9.16 -14.47
C SER A 124 11.62 8.67 -15.71
N ILE A 125 10.92 8.51 -16.85
CA ILE A 125 11.57 8.27 -18.15
C ILE A 125 12.14 9.58 -18.68
N THR A 126 11.39 10.66 -18.50
CA THR A 126 11.78 11.99 -19.00
C THR A 126 11.85 13.03 -17.92
N THR A 127 12.75 14.01 -18.10
CA THR A 127 12.92 15.14 -17.18
C THR A 127 11.58 15.83 -16.93
N ARG A 128 11.20 15.90 -15.66
CA ARG A 128 9.95 16.46 -15.13
C ARG A 128 8.68 15.85 -15.75
N GLN A 129 8.77 14.62 -16.29
CA GLN A 129 7.70 13.92 -17.01
C GLN A 129 7.14 14.74 -18.19
N LEU A 130 7.98 15.55 -18.84
CA LEU A 130 7.54 16.43 -19.93
C LEU A 130 7.54 15.76 -21.31
N GLY A 131 8.06 14.55 -21.44
CA GLY A 131 8.12 13.80 -22.70
C GLY A 131 9.12 14.36 -23.72
N LYS A 132 10.11 15.15 -23.28
CA LYS A 132 11.02 15.91 -24.17
C LYS A 132 12.48 15.48 -24.13
N GLU A 133 12.98 15.09 -22.97
CA GLU A 133 14.39 14.76 -22.74
C GLU A 133 14.45 13.56 -21.80
N LEU A 134 15.18 12.51 -22.20
CA LEU A 134 15.39 11.31 -21.38
C LEU A 134 16.27 11.64 -20.18
N VAL A 135 16.03 10.95 -19.07
CA VAL A 135 16.89 10.98 -17.89
C VAL A 135 18.20 10.19 -18.12
N ASP A 136 19.15 10.30 -17.18
CA ASP A 136 20.34 9.43 -17.16
C ASP A 136 20.03 8.09 -16.48
N PHE A 137 19.62 7.09 -17.29
CA PHE A 137 19.21 5.77 -16.81
C PHE A 137 20.31 5.09 -15.95
N PRO A 138 21.57 4.96 -16.41
CA PRO A 138 22.64 4.38 -15.59
C PRO A 138 22.88 5.10 -14.26
N ALA A 139 22.79 6.43 -14.23
CA ALA A 139 22.97 7.19 -12.99
C ALA A 139 21.84 6.88 -12.00
N LEU A 140 20.58 6.90 -12.44
CA LEU A 140 19.44 6.64 -11.55
C LEU A 140 19.37 5.19 -11.05
N VAL A 141 19.82 4.21 -11.87
CA VAL A 141 19.95 2.82 -11.40
C VAL A 141 20.98 2.69 -10.27
N LYS A 142 22.08 3.44 -10.32
CA LYS A 142 23.10 3.42 -9.26
C LYS A 142 22.59 3.98 -7.94
N GLU A 143 21.73 4.99 -8.01
CA GLU A 143 21.07 5.51 -6.81
C GLU A 143 20.09 4.47 -6.26
N GLY A 144 19.35 3.76 -7.11
CA GLY A 144 18.45 2.68 -6.68
C GLY A 144 17.08 2.72 -7.33
N ALA A 145 16.97 3.31 -8.53
CA ALA A 145 15.74 3.30 -9.29
C ALA A 145 15.21 1.87 -9.48
N PHE A 146 13.96 1.67 -9.06
CA PHE A 146 13.26 0.41 -9.21
C PHE A 146 13.06 0.08 -10.69
N ALA A 147 12.40 0.98 -11.40
CA ALA A 147 12.13 0.97 -12.84
C ALA A 147 11.87 2.42 -13.33
N PHE A 148 11.55 2.59 -14.62
CA PHE A 148 11.36 3.90 -15.25
C PHE A 148 9.92 4.09 -15.76
N THR A 149 9.26 5.19 -15.38
CA THR A 149 7.86 5.48 -15.76
C THR A 149 7.57 6.99 -15.81
N ASP A 150 6.77 7.46 -16.77
CA ASP A 150 6.22 8.82 -16.76
C ASP A 150 4.79 8.86 -16.19
N ASP A 151 4.47 7.93 -15.29
CA ASP A 151 3.15 7.76 -14.68
C ASP A 151 2.45 9.08 -14.27
N GLY A 152 1.16 9.16 -14.56
CA GLY A 152 0.36 10.39 -14.56
C GLY A 152 0.26 11.08 -15.93
N VAL A 153 1.18 10.80 -16.88
CA VAL A 153 1.07 11.20 -18.29
C VAL A 153 1.69 10.14 -19.23
N GLY A 154 1.02 9.76 -20.32
CA GLY A 154 1.63 8.86 -21.30
C GLY A 154 2.81 9.52 -22.05
N VAL A 155 3.86 8.76 -22.38
CA VAL A 155 4.89 9.23 -23.34
C VAL A 155 4.29 9.25 -24.75
N GLN A 156 4.09 10.45 -25.29
CA GLN A 156 3.23 10.65 -26.46
C GLN A 156 3.89 10.28 -27.79
N THR A 157 5.20 10.48 -27.95
CA THR A 157 5.88 10.14 -29.20
C THR A 157 6.49 8.74 -29.15
N ALA A 158 6.25 7.95 -30.19
CA ALA A 158 6.79 6.59 -30.30
C ALA A 158 8.33 6.56 -30.25
N SER A 159 9.00 7.57 -30.81
CA SER A 159 10.46 7.67 -30.78
C SER A 159 11.02 7.82 -29.37
N MET A 160 10.43 8.71 -28.55
CA MET A 160 10.86 8.91 -27.16
C MET A 160 10.67 7.64 -26.33
N MET A 161 9.54 6.95 -26.50
CA MET A 161 9.29 5.68 -25.82
C MET A 161 10.30 4.61 -26.26
N TYR A 162 10.55 4.50 -27.57
CA TYR A 162 11.52 3.54 -28.12
C TYR A 162 12.95 3.80 -27.62
N GLU A 163 13.38 5.06 -27.62
CA GLU A 163 14.70 5.47 -27.10
C GLU A 163 14.81 5.19 -25.59
N GLY A 164 13.77 5.50 -24.82
CA GLY A 164 13.70 5.14 -23.39
C GLY A 164 13.80 3.63 -23.14
N MET A 165 13.10 2.81 -23.95
CA MET A 165 13.20 1.35 -23.89
C MET A 165 14.60 0.82 -24.23
N ILE A 166 15.29 1.44 -25.19
CA ILE A 166 16.70 1.10 -25.50
C ILE A 166 17.59 1.36 -24.28
N GLU A 167 17.45 2.52 -23.62
CA GLU A 167 18.24 2.84 -22.44
C GLU A 167 17.91 1.92 -21.25
N ALA A 168 16.63 1.63 -21.01
CA ALA A 168 16.19 0.69 -19.98
C ALA A 168 16.73 -0.73 -20.20
N ALA A 169 16.73 -1.23 -21.44
CA ALA A 169 17.29 -2.53 -21.79
C ALA A 169 18.80 -2.60 -21.51
N LYS A 170 19.57 -1.54 -21.77
CA LYS A 170 21.02 -1.49 -21.47
C LYS A 170 21.32 -1.60 -19.98
N VAL A 171 20.45 -1.08 -19.12
CA VAL A 171 20.60 -1.14 -17.66
C VAL A 171 19.81 -2.29 -17.02
N ASN A 172 19.20 -3.16 -17.84
CA ASN A 172 18.39 -4.29 -17.41
C ASN A 172 17.27 -3.91 -16.44
N LYS A 173 16.52 -2.86 -16.77
CA LYS A 173 15.36 -2.39 -16.01
C LYS A 173 14.11 -2.35 -16.89
N ALA A 174 12.95 -2.40 -16.24
CA ALA A 174 11.66 -2.28 -16.90
C ALA A 174 11.36 -0.83 -17.30
N ILE A 175 10.69 -0.67 -18.44
CA ILE A 175 9.82 0.48 -18.68
C ILE A 175 8.43 0.11 -18.19
N VAL A 176 7.88 0.95 -17.31
CA VAL A 176 6.55 0.82 -16.77
C VAL A 176 5.72 1.99 -17.28
N ALA A 177 4.51 1.75 -17.80
CA ALA A 177 3.75 2.82 -18.45
C ALA A 177 2.29 2.88 -18.03
N HIS A 178 1.91 4.09 -17.62
CA HIS A 178 0.53 4.58 -17.70
C HIS A 178 0.17 4.77 -19.18
N CYS A 179 -0.74 3.93 -19.68
CA CYS A 179 -1.12 3.94 -21.09
C CYS A 179 -2.30 4.88 -21.32
N GLU A 180 -2.03 6.05 -21.90
CA GLU A 180 -3.03 7.08 -22.18
C GLU A 180 -2.61 7.94 -23.39
N ASP A 181 -3.33 7.82 -24.50
CA ASP A 181 -3.18 8.72 -25.64
C ASP A 181 -3.90 10.04 -25.37
N ASN A 182 -3.14 11.14 -25.28
CA ASN A 182 -3.69 12.44 -24.89
C ASN A 182 -4.77 12.95 -25.85
N SER A 183 -4.72 12.56 -27.13
CA SER A 183 -5.71 12.99 -28.13
C SER A 183 -7.06 12.29 -27.94
N LEU A 184 -7.08 11.17 -27.22
CA LEU A 184 -8.26 10.33 -26.98
C LEU A 184 -8.87 10.52 -25.58
N ILE A 185 -8.29 11.35 -24.71
CA ILE A 185 -8.84 11.65 -23.39
C ILE A 185 -10.20 12.36 -23.49
N TYR A 186 -10.35 13.25 -24.49
CA TYR A 186 -11.58 14.03 -24.75
C TYR A 186 -12.14 14.80 -23.54
N GLY A 187 -11.28 15.15 -22.57
CA GLY A 187 -11.70 15.78 -21.32
C GLY A 187 -12.60 14.88 -20.46
N GLY A 188 -12.56 13.57 -20.67
CA GLY A 188 -13.33 12.58 -19.94
C GLY A 188 -12.98 12.54 -18.45
N ALA A 189 -13.97 12.22 -17.62
CA ALA A 189 -13.83 12.08 -16.17
C ALA A 189 -14.23 10.70 -15.65
N MET A 190 -14.74 9.83 -16.52
CA MET A 190 -15.14 8.45 -16.25
C MET A 190 -15.14 7.65 -17.57
N HIS A 191 -15.58 6.39 -17.57
CA HIS A 191 -15.65 5.58 -18.79
C HIS A 191 -16.64 6.15 -19.83
N GLU A 192 -16.28 6.14 -21.12
CA GLU A 192 -17.23 6.38 -22.22
C GLU A 192 -18.12 5.15 -22.46
N GLY A 193 -19.19 5.03 -21.67
CA GLY A 193 -20.12 3.91 -21.72
C GLY A 193 -21.57 4.34 -21.58
N LYS A 194 -22.37 3.45 -20.99
CA LYS A 194 -23.78 3.70 -20.70
C LYS A 194 -23.93 4.73 -19.58
N ARG A 195 -23.12 4.61 -18.53
CA ARG A 195 -23.25 5.40 -17.31
C ARG A 195 -22.89 6.87 -17.51
N SER A 196 -21.86 7.17 -18.30
CA SER A 196 -21.49 8.55 -18.61
C SER A 196 -22.57 9.29 -19.40
N LYS A 197 -23.27 8.60 -20.31
CA LYS A 197 -24.44 9.13 -21.03
C LYS A 197 -25.62 9.42 -20.09
N GLU A 198 -25.88 8.52 -19.15
CA GLU A 198 -26.95 8.70 -18.14
C GLU A 198 -26.68 9.87 -17.20
N LEU A 199 -25.43 10.04 -16.78
CA LEU A 199 -25.02 11.10 -15.84
C LEU A 199 -24.70 12.43 -16.53
N GLY A 200 -24.56 12.45 -17.86
CA GLY A 200 -24.16 13.63 -18.61
C GLY A 200 -22.71 14.07 -18.35
N ILE A 201 -21.84 13.12 -17.99
CA ILE A 201 -20.42 13.37 -17.66
C ILE A 201 -19.57 12.94 -18.87
N PRO A 202 -18.55 13.72 -19.29
CA PRO A 202 -17.65 13.32 -20.37
C PRO A 202 -16.93 11.99 -20.09
N GLY A 203 -16.85 11.13 -21.11
CA GLY A 203 -16.25 9.79 -21.01
C GLY A 203 -14.87 9.66 -21.66
N ILE A 204 -14.07 8.72 -21.19
CA ILE A 204 -12.79 8.29 -21.76
C ILE A 204 -12.99 6.93 -22.46
N PRO A 205 -12.78 6.85 -23.79
CA PRO A 205 -12.95 5.61 -24.54
C PRO A 205 -11.87 4.57 -24.23
N ASN A 206 -12.15 3.30 -24.43
CA ASN A 206 -11.19 2.19 -24.24
C ASN A 206 -9.95 2.31 -25.13
N ILE A 207 -10.12 2.89 -26.31
CA ILE A 207 -9.00 3.13 -27.24
C ILE A 207 -8.00 4.14 -26.70
N CYS A 208 -8.34 4.96 -25.69
CA CYS A 208 -7.37 5.85 -25.05
C CYS A 208 -6.21 5.05 -24.41
N GLU A 209 -6.53 3.89 -23.81
CA GLU A 209 -5.56 3.01 -23.17
C GLU A 209 -4.93 2.02 -24.16
N SER A 210 -5.78 1.25 -24.86
CA SER A 210 -5.34 0.07 -25.62
C SER A 210 -4.41 0.38 -26.80
N VAL A 211 -4.51 1.58 -27.41
CA VAL A 211 -3.65 1.94 -28.56
C VAL A 211 -2.20 2.19 -28.13
N GLN A 212 -1.98 2.73 -26.93
CA GLN A 212 -0.63 2.93 -26.42
C GLN A 212 -0.01 1.59 -26.05
N ILE A 213 -0.76 0.66 -25.46
CA ILE A 213 -0.28 -0.71 -25.21
C ILE A 213 0.11 -1.39 -26.53
N ALA A 214 -0.75 -1.28 -27.56
CA ALA A 214 -0.49 -1.89 -28.87
C ALA A 214 0.76 -1.31 -29.56
N ARG A 215 1.01 0.00 -29.38
CA ARG A 215 2.26 0.64 -29.82
C ARG A 215 3.45 0.09 -29.05
N ASP A 216 3.37 0.12 -27.72
CA ASP A 216 4.51 -0.07 -26.83
C ASP A 216 5.01 -1.51 -26.81
N VAL A 217 4.14 -2.51 -26.98
CA VAL A 217 4.60 -3.91 -27.11
C VAL A 217 5.52 -4.11 -28.33
N LEU A 218 5.27 -3.43 -29.44
CA LEU A 218 6.12 -3.51 -30.64
C LEU A 218 7.44 -2.76 -30.45
N LEU A 219 7.41 -1.63 -29.72
CA LEU A 219 8.62 -0.89 -29.38
C LEU A 219 9.50 -1.69 -28.41
N ALA A 220 8.89 -2.35 -27.43
CA ALA A 220 9.57 -3.20 -26.47
C ALA A 220 10.21 -4.42 -27.14
N GLU A 221 9.50 -5.06 -28.09
CA GLU A 221 10.05 -6.12 -28.95
C GLU A 221 11.29 -5.64 -29.71
N ALA A 222 11.19 -4.48 -30.37
CA ALA A 222 12.29 -3.91 -31.15
C ALA A 222 13.50 -3.48 -30.30
N ALA A 223 13.27 -3.05 -29.05
CA ALA A 223 14.31 -2.64 -28.12
C ALA A 223 14.90 -3.80 -27.31
N GLY A 224 14.21 -4.94 -27.24
CA GLY A 224 14.55 -6.05 -26.33
C GLY A 224 14.39 -5.68 -24.85
N CYS A 225 13.40 -4.82 -24.54
CA CYS A 225 13.16 -4.29 -23.20
C CYS A 225 12.06 -5.08 -22.47
N HIS A 226 12.14 -5.14 -21.14
CA HIS A 226 11.01 -5.54 -20.30
C HIS A 226 10.01 -4.38 -20.23
N TYR A 227 8.79 -4.62 -20.69
CA TYR A 227 7.70 -3.66 -20.66
C TYR A 227 6.60 -4.08 -19.67
N HIS A 228 6.17 -3.17 -18.81
CA HIS A 228 5.09 -3.40 -17.86
C HIS A 228 3.94 -2.40 -18.07
N VAL A 229 2.73 -2.92 -18.19
CA VAL A 229 1.50 -2.12 -18.36
C VAL A 229 0.86 -1.89 -17.00
N CYS A 230 0.76 -0.62 -16.57
CA CYS A 230 0.05 -0.26 -15.34
C CYS A 230 -1.46 -0.53 -15.46
N HIS A 231 -2.07 -0.87 -14.32
CA HIS A 231 -3.51 -0.86 -14.03
C HIS A 231 -4.43 -1.08 -15.26
N VAL A 232 -4.35 -2.25 -15.91
CA VAL A 232 -5.12 -2.56 -17.12
C VAL A 232 -6.62 -2.46 -16.85
N SER A 233 -7.39 -1.84 -17.76
CA SER A 233 -8.83 -1.64 -17.55
C SER A 233 -9.74 -2.06 -18.70
N THR A 234 -9.22 -2.38 -19.90
CA THR A 234 -10.05 -2.72 -21.07
C THR A 234 -9.87 -4.15 -21.56
N LYS A 235 -10.93 -4.77 -22.09
CA LYS A 235 -10.85 -6.07 -22.77
C LYS A 235 -9.91 -6.06 -23.99
N GLU A 236 -9.81 -4.92 -24.68
CA GLU A 236 -8.88 -4.76 -25.80
C GLU A 236 -7.42 -4.76 -25.33
N SER A 237 -7.12 -4.10 -24.21
CA SER A 237 -5.80 -4.09 -23.58
C SER A 237 -5.36 -5.50 -23.20
N VAL A 238 -6.24 -6.27 -22.54
CA VAL A 238 -5.97 -7.69 -22.20
C VAL A 238 -5.68 -8.50 -23.46
N ARG A 239 -6.47 -8.34 -24.52
CA ARG A 239 -6.23 -9.03 -25.80
C ARG A 239 -4.84 -8.71 -26.36
N VAL A 240 -4.46 -7.43 -26.42
CA VAL A 240 -3.16 -7.00 -26.94
C VAL A 240 -2.01 -7.60 -26.14
N ILE A 241 -2.10 -7.57 -24.80
CA ILE A 241 -1.07 -8.16 -23.93
C ILE A 241 -0.97 -9.67 -24.15
N ARG A 242 -2.10 -10.37 -24.23
CA ARG A 242 -2.15 -11.81 -24.49
C ARG A 242 -1.50 -12.17 -25.82
N ASP A 243 -1.77 -11.39 -26.85
CA ASP A 243 -1.19 -11.58 -28.19
C ASP A 243 0.33 -11.31 -28.19
N ALA A 244 0.78 -10.29 -27.47
CA ALA A 244 2.19 -9.96 -27.31
C ALA A 244 2.96 -11.03 -26.51
N LYS A 245 2.42 -11.53 -25.40
CA LYS A 245 3.00 -12.67 -24.65
C LYS A 245 3.09 -13.91 -25.53
N ARG A 246 2.06 -14.20 -26.34
CA ARG A 246 2.06 -15.33 -27.28
C ARG A 246 3.13 -15.19 -28.37
N ALA A 247 3.47 -13.96 -28.76
CA ALA A 247 4.57 -13.67 -29.67
C ALA A 247 5.97 -13.77 -29.03
N GLY A 248 6.06 -13.97 -27.70
CA GLY A 248 7.32 -14.05 -26.96
C GLY A 248 7.90 -12.69 -26.59
N ILE A 249 7.12 -11.61 -26.69
CA ILE A 249 7.52 -10.27 -26.24
C ILE A 249 7.55 -10.27 -24.72
N HIS A 250 8.60 -9.67 -24.13
CA HIS A 250 8.72 -9.54 -22.67
C HIS A 250 7.82 -8.41 -22.14
N VAL A 251 6.51 -8.64 -22.21
CA VAL A 251 5.48 -7.77 -21.65
C VAL A 251 4.85 -8.42 -20.42
N THR A 252 4.60 -7.60 -19.41
CA THR A 252 3.89 -7.96 -18.19
C THR A 252 2.84 -6.90 -17.88
N ALA A 253 1.89 -7.19 -17.00
CA ALA A 253 0.82 -6.27 -16.66
C ALA A 253 0.28 -6.49 -15.24
N GLU A 254 -0.30 -5.43 -14.69
CA GLU A 254 -0.99 -5.45 -13.41
C GLU A 254 -2.47 -5.03 -13.56
N VAL A 255 -3.28 -5.38 -12.57
CA VAL A 255 -4.67 -4.93 -12.43
C VAL A 255 -4.93 -4.50 -10.99
N THR A 256 -5.79 -3.49 -10.80
CA THR A 256 -6.09 -2.99 -9.46
C THR A 256 -7.25 -3.71 -8.79
N PRO A 257 -7.33 -3.70 -7.44
CA PRO A 257 -8.48 -4.29 -6.75
C PRO A 257 -9.82 -3.67 -7.18
N HIS A 258 -9.86 -2.35 -7.39
CA HIS A 258 -11.09 -1.67 -7.76
C HIS A 258 -11.56 -2.00 -9.18
N HIS A 259 -10.66 -2.23 -10.13
CA HIS A 259 -11.02 -2.68 -11.47
C HIS A 259 -11.46 -4.15 -11.52
N LEU A 260 -11.00 -4.99 -10.59
CA LEU A 260 -11.49 -6.38 -10.46
C LEU A 260 -12.88 -6.44 -9.83
N LEU A 261 -13.21 -5.51 -8.93
CA LEU A 261 -14.43 -5.54 -8.13
C LEU A 261 -15.59 -4.77 -8.78
N LEU A 262 -15.31 -3.57 -9.29
CA LEU A 262 -16.32 -2.59 -9.67
C LEU A 262 -16.33 -2.32 -11.19
N THR A 263 -17.44 -1.76 -11.64
CA THR A 263 -17.73 -1.35 -13.02
C THR A 263 -18.37 0.03 -13.05
N GLU A 264 -18.68 0.53 -14.25
CA GLU A 264 -19.44 1.76 -14.44
C GLU A 264 -20.83 1.71 -13.79
N ASP A 265 -21.43 0.52 -13.65
CA ASP A 265 -22.76 0.34 -13.09
C ASP A 265 -22.81 0.55 -11.57
N ASP A 266 -21.66 0.46 -10.89
CA ASP A 266 -21.53 0.70 -9.45
C ASP A 266 -21.47 2.19 -9.08
N ILE A 267 -21.32 3.08 -10.08
CA ILE A 267 -21.19 4.52 -9.87
C ILE A 267 -22.57 5.12 -9.54
N PRO A 268 -22.81 5.63 -8.32
CA PRO A 268 -24.16 6.01 -7.89
C PRO A 268 -24.64 7.34 -8.51
N GLY A 269 -23.73 8.17 -9.00
CA GLY A 269 -24.01 9.50 -9.55
C GLY A 269 -22.74 10.26 -9.87
N ASN A 270 -22.84 11.58 -10.06
CA ASN A 270 -21.66 12.46 -10.15
C ASN A 270 -20.97 12.55 -8.79
N ASN A 271 -20.08 11.57 -8.52
CA ASN A 271 -19.39 11.42 -7.25
C ASN A 271 -17.91 11.11 -7.51
N ALA A 272 -17.04 12.08 -7.24
CA ALA A 272 -15.61 11.95 -7.49
C ALA A 272 -14.91 10.86 -6.67
N ILE A 273 -15.54 10.31 -5.63
CA ILE A 273 -15.03 9.12 -4.93
C ILE A 273 -14.90 7.91 -5.87
N TYR A 274 -15.69 7.84 -6.94
CA TYR A 274 -15.60 6.81 -7.98
C TYR A 274 -14.71 7.22 -9.17
N LYS A 275 -14.05 8.38 -9.10
CA LYS A 275 -13.19 8.90 -10.16
C LYS A 275 -11.72 8.52 -9.91
N MET A 276 -11.21 7.59 -10.72
CA MET A 276 -9.80 7.20 -10.84
C MET A 276 -9.42 7.02 -12.33
N ASN A 277 -8.12 6.93 -12.63
CA ASN A 277 -7.63 6.79 -14.00
C ASN A 277 -6.69 5.59 -14.09
N PRO A 278 -7.02 4.54 -14.87
CA PRO A 278 -8.18 4.43 -15.75
C PRO A 278 -9.51 4.38 -15.00
N PRO A 279 -10.63 4.73 -15.64
CA PRO A 279 -11.94 4.70 -15.00
C PRO A 279 -12.50 3.29 -14.89
N LEU A 280 -13.41 3.07 -13.93
CA LEU A 280 -14.25 1.86 -13.90
C LEU A 280 -15.06 1.75 -15.20
N ARG A 281 -14.82 0.67 -15.96
CA ARG A 281 -15.40 0.43 -17.29
C ARG A 281 -16.60 -0.51 -17.25
N SER A 282 -16.99 -1.03 -18.41
CA SER A 282 -18.16 -1.91 -18.52
C SER A 282 -17.94 -3.26 -17.83
N THR A 283 -19.04 -4.01 -17.66
CA THR A 283 -18.99 -5.38 -17.14
C THR A 283 -18.12 -6.29 -18.01
N GLU A 284 -18.17 -6.15 -19.33
CA GLU A 284 -17.37 -6.94 -20.28
C GLU A 284 -15.88 -6.65 -20.14
N ASP A 285 -15.52 -5.40 -19.83
CA ASP A 285 -14.13 -5.05 -19.55
C ASP A 285 -13.65 -5.71 -18.27
N ARG A 286 -14.41 -5.63 -17.17
CA ARG A 286 -14.07 -6.31 -15.90
C ARG A 286 -13.96 -7.82 -16.06
N GLU A 287 -14.88 -8.46 -16.80
CA GLU A 287 -14.84 -9.90 -17.07
C GLU A 287 -13.55 -10.30 -17.80
N ALA A 288 -13.09 -9.49 -18.76
CA ALA A 288 -11.83 -9.72 -19.45
C ALA A 288 -10.61 -9.52 -18.54
N LEU A 289 -10.65 -8.59 -17.58
CA LEU A 289 -9.60 -8.43 -16.58
C LEU A 289 -9.49 -9.66 -15.68
N LEU A 290 -10.64 -10.17 -15.22
CA LEU A 290 -10.69 -11.38 -14.38
C LEU A 290 -10.18 -12.60 -15.15
N GLU A 291 -10.61 -12.79 -16.39
CA GLU A 291 -10.10 -13.85 -17.28
C GLU A 291 -8.59 -13.70 -17.50
N GLY A 292 -8.12 -12.49 -17.81
CA GLY A 292 -6.71 -12.19 -18.06
C GLY A 292 -5.81 -12.42 -16.84
N LEU A 293 -6.30 -12.17 -15.63
CA LEU A 293 -5.56 -12.49 -14.42
C LEU A 293 -5.49 -14.01 -14.18
N LEU A 294 -6.58 -14.73 -14.44
CA LEU A 294 -6.67 -16.18 -14.24
C LEU A 294 -5.86 -16.98 -15.28
N ASP A 295 -5.79 -16.51 -16.53
CA ASP A 295 -5.03 -17.17 -17.60
C ASP A 295 -3.54 -16.77 -17.63
N GLY A 296 -3.12 -15.83 -16.78
CA GLY A 296 -1.74 -15.34 -16.67
C GLY A 296 -1.36 -14.25 -17.68
N THR A 297 -2.31 -13.70 -18.44
CA THR A 297 -2.12 -12.51 -19.27
C THR A 297 -1.76 -11.30 -18.41
N ILE A 298 -2.47 -11.11 -17.30
CA ILE A 298 -2.15 -10.13 -16.25
C ILE A 298 -1.38 -10.88 -15.16
N ASP A 299 -0.23 -10.35 -14.76
CA ASP A 299 0.74 -11.06 -13.94
C ASP A 299 0.43 -10.92 -12.45
N CYS A 300 0.04 -9.72 -12.00
CA CYS A 300 -0.13 -9.44 -10.59
C CYS A 300 -1.20 -8.38 -10.30
N ILE A 301 -1.43 -8.14 -9.00
CA ILE A 301 -2.30 -7.08 -8.50
C ILE A 301 -1.43 -5.97 -7.90
N ALA A 302 -1.74 -4.72 -8.25
CA ALA A 302 -1.13 -3.52 -7.67
C ALA A 302 -2.22 -2.52 -7.31
N THR A 303 -2.06 -1.72 -6.25
CA THR A 303 -3.23 -1.00 -5.71
C THR A 303 -3.57 0.26 -6.45
N ASP A 304 -2.57 0.92 -7.04
CA ASP A 304 -2.65 2.32 -7.45
C ASP A 304 -3.20 3.17 -6.28
N HIS A 305 -2.56 3.05 -5.11
CA HIS A 305 -2.93 3.84 -3.95
C HIS A 305 -2.70 5.33 -4.24
N ALA A 306 -3.79 6.06 -4.47
CA ALA A 306 -3.79 7.44 -4.96
C ALA A 306 -4.55 8.38 -4.00
N PRO A 307 -3.91 8.79 -2.89
CA PRO A 307 -4.52 9.62 -1.85
C PRO A 307 -4.74 11.06 -2.32
N HIS A 308 -5.87 11.63 -1.92
CA HIS A 308 -6.28 13.01 -2.19
C HIS A 308 -6.99 13.63 -0.99
N ALA A 309 -6.87 14.96 -0.84
CA ALA A 309 -7.54 15.64 0.25
C ALA A 309 -9.08 15.62 0.08
N ARG A 310 -9.80 15.57 1.20
CA ARG A 310 -11.28 15.53 1.22
C ARG A 310 -11.91 16.64 0.38
N ASP A 311 -11.43 17.88 0.54
CA ASP A 311 -12.00 19.04 -0.16
C ASP A 311 -11.83 18.94 -1.68
N GLU A 312 -10.77 18.29 -2.16
CA GLU A 312 -10.54 18.07 -3.59
C GLU A 312 -11.51 17.03 -4.14
N LYS A 313 -11.78 15.97 -3.37
CA LYS A 313 -12.70 14.88 -3.75
C LYS A 313 -14.17 15.19 -3.47
N ALA A 314 -14.47 16.26 -2.76
CA ALA A 314 -15.82 16.80 -2.61
C ALA A 314 -16.32 17.55 -3.86
N GLN A 315 -15.43 17.83 -4.82
CA GLN A 315 -15.79 18.47 -6.08
C GLN A 315 -16.54 17.49 -7.02
N PRO A 316 -17.30 18.01 -8.02
CA PRO A 316 -17.85 17.17 -9.09
C PRO A 316 -16.74 16.42 -9.86
N MET A 317 -17.09 15.27 -10.45
CA MET A 317 -16.16 14.43 -11.21
C MET A 317 -15.41 15.22 -12.29
N GLU A 318 -16.01 16.21 -12.93
CA GLU A 318 -15.38 17.01 -13.98
C GLU A 318 -14.21 17.87 -13.47
N LYS A 319 -14.13 18.13 -12.16
CA LYS A 319 -13.13 19.01 -11.55
C LYS A 319 -12.21 18.29 -10.57
N ALA A 320 -12.74 17.31 -9.85
CA ALA A 320 -12.00 16.57 -8.85
C ALA A 320 -10.83 15.80 -9.47
N PRO A 321 -9.73 15.58 -8.72
CA PRO A 321 -8.63 14.76 -9.20
C PRO A 321 -9.02 13.28 -9.30
N PHE A 322 -8.34 12.56 -10.19
CA PHE A 322 -8.41 11.11 -10.30
C PHE A 322 -7.61 10.45 -9.18
N GLY A 323 -8.17 9.40 -8.58
CA GLY A 323 -7.46 8.55 -7.64
C GLY A 323 -8.30 8.16 -6.44
N ILE A 324 -8.04 6.97 -5.92
CA ILE A 324 -8.60 6.44 -4.67
C ILE A 324 -7.51 5.80 -3.81
N VAL A 325 -7.69 5.80 -2.49
CA VAL A 325 -6.80 5.02 -1.61
C VAL A 325 -7.10 3.52 -1.71
N GLY A 326 -6.05 2.69 -1.76
CA GLY A 326 -6.16 1.24 -1.95
C GLY A 326 -5.41 0.36 -0.94
N SER A 327 -4.26 0.80 -0.41
CA SER A 327 -3.38 -0.03 0.43
C SER A 327 -4.08 -0.71 1.61
N GLU A 328 -4.90 0.01 2.37
CA GLU A 328 -5.51 -0.51 3.61
C GLU A 328 -6.70 -1.44 3.37
N THR A 329 -7.22 -1.47 2.14
CA THR A 329 -8.45 -2.20 1.79
C THR A 329 -8.22 -3.33 0.80
N ALA A 330 -7.06 -3.36 0.12
CA ALA A 330 -6.76 -4.28 -0.97
C ALA A 330 -7.02 -5.75 -0.61
N PHE A 331 -6.27 -6.31 0.34
CA PHE A 331 -6.41 -7.72 0.70
C PHE A 331 -7.78 -8.06 1.32
N PRO A 332 -8.33 -7.30 2.31
CA PRO A 332 -9.63 -7.62 2.88
C PRO A 332 -10.77 -7.65 1.84
N LEU A 333 -10.77 -6.71 0.90
CA LEU A 333 -11.77 -6.67 -0.18
C LEU A 333 -11.66 -7.89 -1.09
N LEU A 334 -10.45 -8.17 -1.59
CA LEU A 334 -10.21 -9.28 -2.52
C LEU A 334 -10.44 -10.64 -1.86
N TYR A 335 -9.98 -10.82 -0.62
CA TYR A 335 -10.22 -12.03 0.15
C TYR A 335 -11.71 -12.26 0.33
N THR A 336 -12.44 -11.24 0.78
CA THR A 336 -13.88 -11.37 1.03
C THR A 336 -14.63 -11.69 -0.25
N HIS A 337 -14.32 -11.01 -1.35
CA HIS A 337 -15.05 -11.17 -2.60
C HIS A 337 -14.70 -12.47 -3.34
N PHE A 338 -13.41 -12.73 -3.57
CA PHE A 338 -12.96 -13.79 -4.46
C PHE A 338 -12.62 -15.09 -3.76
N VAL A 339 -12.19 -15.06 -2.49
CA VAL A 339 -11.76 -16.26 -1.76
C VAL A 339 -12.84 -16.77 -0.82
N LYS A 340 -13.36 -15.91 0.06
CA LYS A 340 -14.39 -16.30 1.02
C LYS A 340 -15.74 -16.55 0.34
N ASN A 341 -16.08 -15.72 -0.64
CA ASN A 341 -17.37 -15.75 -1.34
C ASN A 341 -17.25 -16.14 -2.83
N GLY A 342 -16.09 -16.63 -3.27
CA GLY A 342 -15.81 -16.94 -4.66
C GLY A 342 -14.93 -18.17 -4.84
N ASP A 343 -14.40 -18.33 -6.05
CA ASP A 343 -13.69 -19.55 -6.48
C ASP A 343 -12.16 -19.47 -6.35
N TRP A 344 -11.60 -18.31 -5.93
CA TRP A 344 -10.15 -18.21 -5.75
C TRP A 344 -9.73 -18.94 -4.49
N THR A 345 -8.58 -19.60 -4.57
CA THR A 345 -7.90 -20.09 -3.38
C THR A 345 -7.20 -18.95 -2.65
N LEU A 346 -6.99 -19.11 -1.34
CA LEU A 346 -6.17 -18.16 -0.56
C LEU A 346 -4.75 -18.05 -1.12
N GLN A 347 -4.17 -19.17 -1.58
CA GLN A 347 -2.85 -19.20 -2.21
C GLN A 347 -2.80 -18.30 -3.46
N GLN A 348 -3.79 -18.41 -4.36
CA GLN A 348 -3.83 -17.57 -5.57
C GLN A 348 -3.84 -16.08 -5.23
N LEU A 349 -4.68 -15.66 -4.29
CA LEU A 349 -4.72 -14.25 -3.87
C LEU A 349 -3.39 -13.78 -3.28
N VAL A 350 -2.78 -14.60 -2.41
CA VAL A 350 -1.48 -14.28 -1.81
C VAL A 350 -0.41 -14.18 -2.89
N ASP A 351 -0.39 -15.10 -3.86
CA ASP A 351 0.60 -15.10 -4.94
C ASP A 351 0.53 -13.82 -5.78
N TYR A 352 -0.68 -13.35 -6.13
CA TYR A 352 -0.88 -12.11 -6.88
C TYR A 352 -0.36 -10.85 -6.17
N LEU A 353 -0.21 -10.90 -4.84
CA LEU A 353 0.24 -9.79 -4.00
C LEU A 353 1.64 -10.01 -3.40
N THR A 354 2.31 -11.13 -3.70
CA THR A 354 3.61 -11.49 -3.13
C THR A 354 4.59 -11.94 -4.21
N ILE A 355 4.58 -13.22 -4.56
CA ILE A 355 5.57 -13.82 -5.44
C ILE A 355 5.44 -13.34 -6.88
N LYS A 356 4.22 -13.11 -7.39
CA LYS A 356 4.02 -12.69 -8.79
C LYS A 356 4.53 -11.27 -9.07
N PRO A 357 4.27 -10.25 -8.23
CA PRO A 357 4.97 -8.96 -8.34
C PRO A 357 6.49 -9.12 -8.28
N CYS A 358 7.00 -10.00 -7.42
CA CYS A 358 8.45 -10.20 -7.28
C CYS A 358 9.06 -10.90 -8.49
N GLU A 359 8.43 -11.93 -9.05
CA GLU A 359 8.84 -12.61 -10.28
C GLU A 359 8.86 -11.64 -11.46
N THR A 360 7.83 -10.79 -11.56
CA THR A 360 7.68 -9.79 -12.63
C THR A 360 8.87 -8.83 -12.68
N PHE A 361 9.36 -8.37 -11.53
CA PHE A 361 10.44 -7.39 -11.43
C PHE A 361 11.76 -7.97 -10.90
N ASN A 362 11.88 -9.30 -10.86
CA ASN A 362 13.05 -10.03 -10.35
C ASN A 362 13.51 -9.57 -8.95
N LEU A 363 12.56 -9.45 -8.02
CA LEU A 363 12.79 -9.08 -6.62
C LEU A 363 12.97 -10.32 -5.74
N GLU A 364 13.72 -10.17 -4.65
CA GLU A 364 14.03 -11.27 -3.72
C GLU A 364 12.98 -11.53 -2.63
N TYR A 365 11.89 -10.75 -2.62
CA TYR A 365 10.86 -10.71 -1.57
C TYR A 365 9.71 -11.70 -1.84
N GLY A 366 8.55 -11.47 -1.21
CA GLY A 366 7.30 -12.19 -1.52
C GLY A 366 7.28 -13.66 -1.10
N THR A 367 8.21 -14.12 -0.25
CA THR A 367 8.27 -15.51 0.21
C THR A 367 8.52 -15.60 1.71
N LEU A 368 7.92 -16.61 2.35
CA LEU A 368 8.15 -16.95 3.75
C LEU A 368 9.12 -18.14 3.78
N LYS A 369 10.42 -17.87 3.77
CA LYS A 369 11.48 -18.89 3.71
C LYS A 369 12.59 -18.64 4.71
N GLU A 370 13.20 -19.72 5.19
CA GLU A 370 14.41 -19.63 6.00
C GLU A 370 15.53 -18.90 5.25
N ASN A 371 16.27 -18.07 5.96
CA ASN A 371 17.28 -17.12 5.46
C ASN A 371 16.73 -15.95 4.61
N GLY A 372 15.41 -15.90 4.33
CA GLY A 372 14.77 -14.72 3.77
C GLY A 372 14.58 -13.61 4.81
N TYR A 373 14.26 -12.40 4.36
CA TYR A 373 13.88 -11.31 5.26
C TYR A 373 12.66 -11.68 6.11
N ALA A 374 12.62 -11.19 7.35
CA ALA A 374 11.45 -11.28 8.21
C ALA A 374 10.40 -10.23 7.82
N ASP A 375 9.92 -10.35 6.58
CA ASP A 375 8.88 -9.53 5.97
C ASP A 375 7.58 -10.35 5.91
N LEU A 376 6.67 -10.08 6.84
CA LEU A 376 5.46 -10.87 7.02
C LEU A 376 4.29 -10.04 7.52
N THR A 377 3.09 -10.59 7.37
CA THR A 377 1.88 -10.06 7.97
C THR A 377 1.06 -11.18 8.60
N ILE A 378 0.45 -10.90 9.76
CA ILE A 378 -0.50 -11.78 10.44
C ILE A 378 -1.91 -11.25 10.15
N ILE A 379 -2.79 -12.12 9.68
CA ILE A 379 -4.10 -11.77 9.13
C ILE A 379 -5.19 -12.58 9.83
N ASP A 380 -6.18 -11.88 10.36
CA ASP A 380 -7.41 -12.48 10.87
C ASP A 380 -8.39 -12.74 9.72
N LEU A 381 -8.57 -14.01 9.37
CA LEU A 381 -9.42 -14.47 8.27
C LEU A 381 -10.90 -14.63 8.66
N ASP A 382 -11.22 -14.57 9.96
CA ASP A 382 -12.48 -15.02 10.52
C ASP A 382 -13.31 -13.90 11.14
N SER A 383 -12.68 -12.80 11.60
CA SER A 383 -13.40 -11.62 12.08
C SER A 383 -13.87 -10.73 10.93
N GLU A 384 -15.19 -10.44 10.93
CA GLU A 384 -15.77 -9.38 10.11
C GLU A 384 -15.39 -8.01 10.68
N GLN A 385 -15.07 -7.06 9.81
CA GLN A 385 -14.86 -5.65 10.11
C GLN A 385 -15.53 -4.80 9.03
N GLU A 386 -15.96 -3.59 9.39
CA GLU A 386 -16.46 -2.61 8.43
C GLU A 386 -15.32 -1.67 8.04
N ILE A 387 -15.18 -1.37 6.74
CA ILE A 387 -14.20 -0.40 6.26
C ILE A 387 -14.66 1.00 6.62
N LYS A 388 -13.84 1.73 7.38
CA LYS A 388 -14.13 3.11 7.79
C LYS A 388 -12.92 4.01 7.62
N GLY A 389 -13.16 5.23 7.12
CA GLY A 389 -12.10 6.24 7.01
C GLY A 389 -11.50 6.67 8.35
N GLU A 390 -12.23 6.49 9.47
CA GLU A 390 -11.73 6.77 10.82
C GLU A 390 -10.59 5.84 11.26
N ASP A 391 -10.52 4.66 10.66
CA ASP A 391 -9.51 3.66 10.99
C ASP A 391 -8.25 3.77 10.11
N PHE A 392 -8.29 4.60 9.06
CA PHE A 392 -7.20 4.73 8.11
C PHE A 392 -5.99 5.43 8.72
N LEU A 393 -4.80 4.89 8.40
CA LEU A 393 -3.53 5.53 8.74
C LEU A 393 -3.03 6.45 7.61
N SER A 394 -3.52 6.23 6.39
CA SER A 394 -3.49 7.20 5.30
C SER A 394 -4.13 8.52 5.77
N LYS A 395 -3.57 9.65 5.35
CA LYS A 395 -4.20 10.97 5.59
C LYS A 395 -5.51 11.12 4.84
N ALA A 396 -5.65 10.38 3.74
CA ALA A 396 -6.79 10.45 2.85
C ALA A 396 -7.76 9.29 3.08
N ASP A 397 -9.04 9.54 2.79
CA ASP A 397 -10.14 8.59 2.91
C ASP A 397 -11.01 8.52 1.64
N ASN A 398 -10.44 8.95 0.50
CA ASN A 398 -11.12 8.96 -0.79
C ASN A 398 -11.23 7.54 -1.39
N THR A 399 -12.22 6.77 -0.95
CA THR A 399 -12.45 5.40 -1.45
C THR A 399 -13.95 5.05 -1.55
N PRO A 400 -14.40 4.34 -2.59
CA PRO A 400 -15.80 3.92 -2.73
C PRO A 400 -16.18 2.77 -1.79
N PHE A 401 -15.23 2.21 -1.05
CA PHE A 401 -15.41 1.01 -0.24
C PHE A 401 -15.75 1.28 1.24
N ILE A 402 -15.86 2.54 1.67
CA ILE A 402 -16.34 2.83 3.03
C ILE A 402 -17.74 2.21 3.24
N GLY A 403 -17.92 1.54 4.38
CA GLY A 403 -19.14 0.82 4.73
C GLY A 403 -19.18 -0.64 4.26
N TYR A 404 -18.21 -1.10 3.47
CA TYR A 404 -18.12 -2.52 3.10
C TYR A 404 -17.72 -3.36 4.31
N LYS A 405 -18.35 -4.53 4.43
CA LYS A 405 -18.02 -5.53 5.45
C LYS A 405 -17.06 -6.57 4.88
N VAL A 406 -15.91 -6.74 5.53
CA VAL A 406 -14.79 -7.53 5.04
C VAL A 406 -14.19 -8.42 6.13
N TYR A 407 -13.64 -9.55 5.69
CA TYR A 407 -12.81 -10.47 6.45
C TYR A 407 -11.37 -10.39 5.94
N GLY A 408 -10.43 -11.08 6.59
CA GLY A 408 -9.04 -11.11 6.13
C GLY A 408 -8.30 -9.83 6.47
N ASN A 409 -8.48 -9.30 7.67
CA ASN A 409 -7.90 -8.03 8.08
C ASN A 409 -6.49 -8.24 8.66
N PRO A 410 -5.43 -7.58 8.13
CA PRO A 410 -4.11 -7.61 8.75
C PRO A 410 -4.16 -7.04 10.17
N ILE A 411 -3.57 -7.77 11.12
CA ILE A 411 -3.51 -7.40 12.54
C ILE A 411 -2.08 -7.13 13.01
N LEU A 412 -1.07 -7.50 12.24
CA LEU A 412 0.33 -7.21 12.53
C LEU A 412 1.14 -7.28 11.23
N THR A 413 2.01 -6.30 11.02
CA THR A 413 2.94 -6.31 9.88
C THR A 413 4.36 -6.05 10.36
N MET A 414 5.31 -6.84 9.84
CA MET A 414 6.72 -6.81 10.21
C MET A 414 7.57 -6.63 8.96
N VAL A 415 8.56 -5.74 9.03
CA VAL A 415 9.55 -5.50 7.96
C VAL A 415 10.95 -5.58 8.56
N GLU A 416 11.80 -6.44 8.01
CA GLU A 416 13.16 -6.70 8.50
C GLU A 416 13.23 -6.90 10.02
N ALA A 417 12.26 -7.65 10.57
CA ALA A 417 12.06 -7.91 11.99
C ALA A 417 11.67 -6.70 12.87
N LYS A 418 11.44 -5.52 12.29
CA LYS A 418 10.84 -4.37 12.98
C LYS A 418 9.32 -4.47 12.89
N LEU A 419 8.67 -4.32 14.05
CA LEU A 419 7.21 -4.26 14.13
C LEU A 419 6.78 -2.86 13.72
N ASN A 420 6.16 -2.73 12.54
CA ASN A 420 5.75 -1.43 12.01
C ASN A 420 4.24 -1.19 12.15
N LEU A 421 3.47 -2.26 12.38
CA LEU A 421 2.08 -2.18 12.80
C LEU A 421 1.74 -3.28 13.81
N ARG A 422 1.13 -2.90 14.93
CA ARG A 422 0.26 -3.78 15.72
C ARG A 422 -1.13 -3.20 15.55
N GLY A 423 -2.04 -3.96 14.94
CA GLY A 423 -3.45 -3.58 14.85
C GLY A 423 -3.92 -3.14 16.23
N ILE A 424 -4.58 -1.98 16.29
CA ILE A 424 -5.08 -1.36 17.54
C ILE A 424 -6.04 -2.33 18.28
N ASN A 425 -6.49 -3.40 17.62
CA ASN A 425 -7.30 -4.47 18.18
C ASN A 425 -6.52 -5.54 18.96
N ASN A 426 -5.18 -5.51 18.99
CA ASN A 426 -4.43 -6.32 19.94
C ASN A 426 -4.45 -5.65 21.33
N MET A 427 -5.60 -5.81 22.00
CA MET A 427 -5.81 -5.64 23.43
C MET A 427 -5.25 -4.33 24.00
N GLN A 428 -5.99 -3.23 23.85
CA GLN A 428 -6.23 -2.44 25.06
C GLN A 428 -7.03 -3.36 26.00
N SER A 429 -6.32 -4.19 26.77
CA SER A 429 -6.96 -4.93 27.86
C SER A 429 -7.69 -3.90 28.70
N LYS A 430 -9.01 -4.05 28.87
CA LYS A 430 -9.77 -3.21 29.80
C LYS A 430 -9.04 -3.22 31.13
N ARG A 431 -8.68 -2.03 31.61
CA ARG A 431 -8.12 -1.86 32.95
C ARG A 431 -9.16 -1.15 33.80
N TYR A 432 -9.09 -1.46 35.08
CA TYR A 432 -9.98 -0.91 36.08
C TYR A 432 -9.13 -0.10 37.04
N LEU A 433 -9.44 1.18 37.19
CA LEU A 433 -9.04 1.94 38.36
C LEU A 433 -10.06 1.64 39.44
N VAL A 434 -9.66 0.95 40.51
CA VAL A 434 -10.55 0.60 41.62
C VAL A 434 -10.21 1.49 42.81
N LEU A 435 -11.19 2.20 43.35
CA LEU A 435 -11.05 3.06 44.52
C LEU A 435 -11.27 2.25 45.81
N GLU A 436 -10.78 2.78 46.93
CA GLU A 436 -10.94 2.16 48.25
C GLU A 436 -12.42 1.96 48.64
N ASP A 437 -13.31 2.85 48.18
CA ASP A 437 -14.76 2.75 48.42
C ASP A 437 -15.48 1.69 47.56
N GLY A 438 -14.73 0.96 46.73
CA GLY A 438 -15.23 -0.08 45.84
C GLY A 438 -15.77 0.43 44.50
N SER A 439 -15.77 1.74 44.26
CA SER A 439 -16.05 2.28 42.93
C SER A 439 -14.93 1.92 41.96
N PHE A 440 -15.27 1.77 40.68
CA PHE A 440 -14.28 1.52 39.65
C PHE A 440 -14.57 2.30 38.38
N TYR A 441 -13.50 2.66 37.69
CA TYR A 441 -13.52 3.35 36.41
C TYR A 441 -12.87 2.46 35.36
N GLU A 442 -13.59 2.24 34.26
CA GLU A 442 -13.09 1.48 33.13
C GLU A 442 -12.27 2.39 32.22
N GLY A 443 -11.11 1.91 31.79
CA GLY A 443 -10.25 2.61 30.86
C GLY A 443 -9.41 1.67 30.02
N TYR A 444 -8.65 2.28 29.12
CA TYR A 444 -7.81 1.57 28.18
C TYR A 444 -6.33 1.71 28.51
N ARG A 445 -5.57 0.65 28.29
CA ARG A 445 -4.14 0.57 28.64
C ARG A 445 -3.27 1.42 27.69
N LEU A 446 -2.35 2.17 28.28
CA LEU A 446 -1.14 2.71 27.63
C LEU A 446 0.06 2.42 28.55
N GLY A 447 0.93 1.46 28.20
CA GLY A 447 2.13 1.14 29.00
C GLY A 447 2.18 -0.28 29.61
N SER A 448 2.77 -0.39 30.81
CA SER A 448 3.14 -1.64 31.52
C SER A 448 1.94 -2.50 31.97
N ASP A 449 2.17 -3.81 32.18
CA ASP A 449 1.16 -4.81 32.59
C ASP A 449 1.12 -5.10 34.10
N ASN A 450 1.85 -4.32 34.89
CA ASN A 450 1.90 -4.51 36.34
C ASN A 450 0.64 -3.97 37.03
N LEU A 451 0.21 -4.67 38.09
CA LEU A 451 -0.72 -4.11 39.06
C LEU A 451 0.01 -3.04 39.88
N THR A 452 -0.56 -1.84 39.93
CA THR A 452 -0.05 -0.73 40.75
C THR A 452 -1.12 -0.32 41.76
N VAL A 453 -0.69 -0.07 42.99
CA VAL A 453 -1.50 0.52 44.06
C VAL A 453 -0.83 1.82 44.45
N GLY A 454 -1.61 2.90 44.55
CA GLY A 454 -1.09 4.22 44.89
C GLY A 454 -2.23 5.18 45.23
N GLU A 455 -1.87 6.30 45.83
CA GLU A 455 -2.82 7.38 46.07
C GLU A 455 -3.20 8.04 44.74
N ILE A 456 -4.49 8.40 44.62
CA ILE A 456 -4.96 9.18 43.48
C ILE A 456 -4.67 10.64 43.74
N VAL A 457 -3.91 11.25 42.83
CA VAL A 457 -3.58 12.66 42.86
C VAL A 457 -4.26 13.36 41.70
N PHE A 458 -5.08 14.35 42.02
CA PHE A 458 -5.72 15.18 41.02
C PHE A 458 -4.76 16.28 40.58
N ASN A 459 -4.39 16.25 39.31
CA ASN A 459 -3.65 17.33 38.69
C ASN A 459 -4.62 18.26 37.96
N THR A 460 -4.64 19.52 38.38
CA THR A 460 -5.51 20.57 37.85
C THR A 460 -4.83 21.43 36.78
N ALA A 461 -3.57 21.12 36.44
CA ALA A 461 -2.84 21.82 35.40
C ALA A 461 -3.55 21.65 34.05
N MET A 462 -3.72 22.77 33.35
CA MET A 462 -4.31 22.81 32.01
C MET A 462 -3.30 22.47 30.91
N THR A 463 -2.00 22.52 31.24
CA THR A 463 -0.85 22.24 30.37
C THR A 463 0.19 21.47 31.19
N GLY A 464 1.24 20.93 30.55
CA GLY A 464 2.36 20.35 31.29
C GLY A 464 2.17 18.89 31.75
N TYR A 465 1.31 18.13 31.06
CA TYR A 465 1.03 16.73 31.42
C TYR A 465 2.24 15.83 31.15
N GLN A 466 3.13 16.19 30.21
CA GLN A 466 4.32 15.42 29.82
C GLN A 466 5.37 15.44 30.93
N GLU A 467 5.54 16.61 31.54
CA GLU A 467 6.37 16.88 32.68
C GLU A 467 5.78 16.12 33.88
N THR A 468 4.47 16.25 34.10
CA THR A 468 3.74 15.55 35.17
C THR A 468 3.95 14.02 35.14
N ILE A 469 3.89 13.38 33.96
CA ILE A 469 4.10 11.91 33.85
C ILE A 469 5.56 11.49 33.95
N SER A 470 6.51 12.42 33.80
CA SER A 470 7.95 12.16 33.87
C SER A 470 8.59 12.63 35.18
N ASP A 471 7.89 13.42 35.98
CA ASP A 471 8.38 14.00 37.22
C ASP A 471 8.53 12.92 38.31
N PRO A 472 9.76 12.70 38.84
CA PRO A 472 10.02 11.68 39.85
C PRO A 472 9.20 11.82 41.14
N SER A 473 8.70 13.00 41.47
CA SER A 473 7.87 13.24 42.67
C SER A 473 6.53 12.51 42.64
N TYR A 474 6.04 12.13 41.46
CA TYR A 474 4.81 11.33 41.32
C TYR A 474 5.07 9.82 41.33
N THR A 475 6.30 9.37 41.62
CA THR A 475 6.63 7.94 41.63
C THR A 475 5.71 7.17 42.58
N GLY A 476 4.99 6.18 42.03
CA GLY A 476 4.07 5.33 42.79
C GLY A 476 2.67 5.91 43.03
N GLN A 477 2.36 7.06 42.42
CA GLN A 477 1.03 7.68 42.49
C GLN A 477 0.21 7.42 41.22
N ILE A 478 -1.12 7.54 41.33
CA ILE A 478 -2.06 7.47 40.20
C ILE A 478 -2.52 8.89 39.89
N ILE A 479 -2.07 9.45 38.77
CA ILE A 479 -2.36 10.85 38.42
C ILE A 479 -3.66 10.92 37.61
N THR A 480 -4.61 11.73 38.08
CA THR A 480 -5.88 12.01 37.40
C THR A 480 -5.90 13.47 36.96
N PHE A 481 -5.98 13.71 35.65
CA PHE A 481 -6.11 15.07 35.11
C PHE A 481 -7.58 15.51 35.13
N THR A 482 -7.87 16.67 35.71
CA THR A 482 -9.25 17.15 35.88
C THR A 482 -9.81 17.91 34.68
N TYR A 483 -9.00 18.12 33.63
CA TYR A 483 -9.45 18.74 32.38
C TYR A 483 -9.56 17.69 31.27
N PRO A 484 -10.65 17.68 30.48
CA PRO A 484 -10.72 16.85 29.29
C PRO A 484 -9.64 17.33 28.32
N LEU A 485 -8.64 16.47 28.11
CA LEU A 485 -7.57 16.66 27.13
C LEU A 485 -8.14 16.48 25.71
N ILE A 486 -9.16 17.26 25.35
CA ILE A 486 -9.78 17.23 24.02
C ILE A 486 -8.99 18.15 23.11
N GLY A 487 -8.25 17.55 22.16
CA GLY A 487 -8.00 18.17 20.86
C GLY A 487 -6.66 18.84 20.59
N ASN A 488 -5.60 18.68 21.40
CA ASN A 488 -4.30 19.31 21.11
C ASN A 488 -3.08 18.49 21.51
N TYR A 489 -2.89 17.24 21.06
CA TYR A 489 -1.63 16.53 21.37
C TYR A 489 -1.08 15.69 20.21
N GLY A 490 -0.28 16.34 19.38
CA GLY A 490 0.85 15.71 18.69
C GLY A 490 2.13 16.03 19.48
N ILE A 491 3.10 15.13 19.47
CA ILE A 491 4.44 15.40 20.00
C ILE A 491 5.12 16.34 19.00
N ASN A 492 5.36 17.59 19.38
CA ASN A 492 6.26 18.46 18.63
C ASN A 492 7.69 18.08 18.98
N ARG A 493 8.54 17.79 17.98
CA ARG A 493 9.96 17.48 18.23
C ARG A 493 10.72 18.69 18.80
N ASP A 494 10.17 19.90 18.63
CA ASP A 494 10.76 21.13 19.15
C ASP A 494 10.49 21.34 20.66
N ASP A 495 9.54 20.60 21.26
CA ASP A 495 9.11 20.76 22.67
C ASP A 495 9.64 19.62 23.59
N PHE A 496 10.84 19.11 23.31
CA PHE A 496 11.51 18.10 24.16
C PHE A 496 12.29 18.76 25.31
N GLU A 497 11.58 19.23 26.34
CA GLU A 497 12.23 19.84 27.51
C GLU A 497 12.76 18.81 28.54
N SER A 498 12.48 17.51 28.37
CA SER A 498 12.81 16.45 29.34
C SER A 498 14.25 15.89 29.27
N LEU A 499 15.14 16.50 28.48
CA LEU A 499 16.56 16.07 28.38
C LEU A 499 17.47 16.62 29.49
N VAL A 500 16.96 17.44 30.40
CA VAL A 500 17.75 17.97 31.53
C VAL A 500 17.04 17.65 32.85
N LEU A 501 17.47 16.56 33.49
CA LEU A 501 17.19 16.30 34.90
C LEU A 501 17.78 17.44 35.75
N HIS A 502 16.95 18.03 36.62
CA HIS A 502 17.42 18.74 37.81
C HIS A 502 17.28 17.84 39.04
#